data_AF-A0A8M1HFE6-F1
#
_entry.id   AF-A0A8M1HFE6-F1
#
_cell.length_a   1.000
_cell.length_b   1.000
_cell.length_c   1.000
_cell.angle_alpha   90.00
_cell.angle_beta   90.00
_cell.angle_gamma   90.00
#
_symmetry.space_group_name_H-M   'P 1'
#
loop_
_entity.id
_entity.type
_entity.pdbx_description
1 polymer ?
#
loop_
_entity_poly.entity_id
_entity_poly.type
_entity_poly.pdbx_seq_one_letter_code
_entity_poly.pdbx_strand_id
1 'polypeptide(L)' 'MSMEYSFNKINTLNLGTPYDYNSVMHYNRLAFSKDNVTPTIVAIPNPNTVFGTATQMSQNDIDRINLLYCSKKLR' A
#
# COMPACT_ATOMS: atom_id res chain seq x y z
N MET A 1 -3.10 9.93 -20.63
CA MET A 1 -3.16 8.65 -19.89
C MET A 1 -3.96 8.91 -18.62
N SER A 2 -5.22 8.50 -18.58
CA SER A 2 -6.06 8.67 -17.38
C SER A 2 -5.70 7.62 -16.32
N MET A 3 -5.61 8.02 -15.06
CA MET A 3 -5.42 7.12 -13.89
C MET A 3 -6.76 6.64 -13.32
N GLU A 4 -7.78 6.50 -14.19
CA GLU A 4 -9.17 6.21 -13.80
C GLU A 4 -9.35 4.93 -12.98
N TYR A 5 -8.42 3.97 -13.12
CA TYR A 5 -8.51 2.67 -12.47
C TYR A 5 -7.59 2.52 -11.24
N SER A 6 -6.82 3.55 -10.89
CA SER A 6 -5.78 3.47 -9.85
C SER A 6 -6.31 3.26 -8.43
N PHE A 7 -7.60 3.52 -8.18
CA PHE A 7 -8.26 3.34 -6.87
C PHE A 7 -9.20 2.12 -6.82
N ASN A 8 -9.28 1.36 -7.91
CA ASN A 8 -10.12 0.16 -7.91
C ASN A 8 -9.53 -0.88 -6.97
N LYS A 9 -10.38 -1.42 -6.09
CA LYS A 9 -10.00 -2.55 -5.25
C LYS A 9 -9.80 -3.77 -6.14
N ILE A 10 -8.66 -4.41 -5.98
CA ILE A 10 -8.36 -5.70 -6.62
C ILE A 10 -8.39 -6.80 -5.54
N ASN A 11 -8.76 -8.02 -5.95
CA ASN A 11 -8.71 -9.16 -5.05
C ASN A 11 -7.25 -9.58 -4.86
N THR A 12 -6.66 -9.22 -3.72
CA THR A 12 -5.25 -9.46 -3.41
C THR A 12 -5.06 -10.72 -2.57
N LEU A 13 -3.94 -11.41 -2.80
CA LEU A 13 -3.45 -12.45 -1.89
C LEU A 13 -2.71 -11.78 -0.72
N ASN A 14 -3.39 -11.55 0.39
CA ASN A 14 -2.85 -10.80 1.53
C ASN A 14 -1.87 -11.59 2.42
N LEU A 15 -1.78 -12.92 2.24
CA LEU A 15 -0.85 -13.81 2.95
C LEU A 15 -0.88 -13.67 4.49
N GLY A 16 -2.05 -13.36 5.05
CA GLY A 16 -2.21 -13.16 6.51
C GLY A 16 -1.58 -11.89 7.07
N THR A 17 -0.98 -11.04 6.23
CA THR A 17 -0.39 -9.78 6.67
C THR A 17 -1.45 -8.65 6.68
N PRO A 18 -1.51 -7.83 7.75
CA PRO A 18 -2.48 -6.74 7.86
C PRO A 18 -2.19 -5.59 6.87
N TYR A 19 -3.14 -4.67 6.76
CA TYR A 19 -2.95 -3.44 5.99
C TYR A 19 -1.85 -2.58 6.63
N ASP A 20 -0.87 -2.17 5.85
CA ASP A 20 0.28 -1.40 6.33
C ASP A 20 0.35 -0.03 5.64
N TYR A 21 0.08 1.02 6.41
CA TYR A 21 0.21 2.41 5.98
C TYR A 21 1.66 2.81 5.66
N ASN A 22 2.64 2.10 6.22
CA ASN A 22 4.07 2.33 6.01
C ASN A 22 4.65 1.49 4.87
N SER A 23 3.83 0.69 4.17
CA SER A 23 4.29 -0.06 3.02
C SER A 23 4.86 0.88 1.95
N VAL A 24 5.98 0.48 1.34
CA VAL A 24 6.59 1.22 0.23
C VAL A 24 5.67 1.26 -1.00
N MET A 25 4.69 0.37 -1.05
CA MET A 25 3.70 0.30 -2.14
C MET A 25 2.49 1.21 -1.91
N HIS A 26 2.35 1.84 -0.75
CA HIS A 26 1.20 2.67 -0.42
C HIS A 26 1.32 4.05 -1.10
N TYR A 27 0.30 4.46 -1.86
CA TYR A 27 0.25 5.80 -2.43
C TYR A 27 0.20 6.89 -1.35
N ASN A 28 0.77 8.06 -1.64
CA ASN A 28 0.63 9.22 -0.76
C ASN A 28 -0.80 9.79 -0.80
N ARG A 29 -1.09 10.67 0.16
CA ARG A 29 -2.41 11.30 0.36
C ARG A 29 -2.95 12.07 -0.85
N LEU A 30 -2.07 12.61 -1.69
CA LEU A 30 -2.41 13.49 -2.81
C LEU A 30 -2.26 12.79 -4.17
N ALA A 31 -2.06 11.46 -4.17
CA ALA A 31 -1.88 10.70 -5.40
C ALA A 31 -3.05 10.95 -6.36
N PHE A 32 -2.74 11.38 -7.58
CA PHE A 32 -3.71 11.68 -8.64
C PHE A 32 -4.74 12.77 -8.29
N SER A 33 -4.46 13.61 -7.28
CA SER A 33 -5.26 14.78 -6.99
C SER A 33 -5.23 15.76 -8.16
N LYS A 34 -6.40 16.32 -8.53
CA LYS A 34 -6.51 17.26 -9.66
C LYS A 34 -5.92 18.63 -9.33
N ASP A 35 -5.97 19.04 -8.07
CA ASP A 35 -5.55 20.36 -7.60
C ASP A 35 -4.25 20.29 -6.78
N ASN A 36 -3.69 19.11 -6.54
CA ASN A 36 -2.53 18.85 -5.67
C ASN A 36 -2.71 19.33 -4.21
N VAL A 37 -3.96 19.55 -3.77
CA VAL A 37 -4.29 20.07 -2.43
C VAL A 37 -5.32 19.18 -1.76
N THR A 38 -6.35 18.76 -2.49
CA THR A 38 -7.43 17.92 -1.97
C THR A 38 -6.95 16.46 -1.86
N PRO A 39 -7.06 15.82 -0.67
CA PRO A 39 -6.65 14.43 -0.49
C PRO A 39 -7.56 13.48 -1.26
N THR A 40 -6.94 12.53 -1.97
CA THR A 40 -7.65 11.42 -2.65
C THR A 40 -7.73 10.18 -1.76
N ILE A 41 -6.84 10.07 -0.77
CA ILE A 41 -6.81 8.98 0.22
C ILE A 41 -6.83 9.59 1.62
N VAL A 42 -7.71 9.07 2.49
CA VAL A 42 -7.81 9.48 3.90
C VAL A 42 -7.80 8.24 4.78
N ALA A 43 -6.94 8.22 5.79
CA ALA A 43 -6.83 7.11 6.73
C ALA A 43 -8.00 7.10 7.73
N ILE A 44 -8.35 5.90 8.21
CA ILE A 44 -9.42 5.67 9.18
C ILE A 44 -8.84 4.75 10.28
N PRO A 45 -9.13 4.99 11.57
CA PRO A 45 -10.02 6.03 12.11
C PRO A 45 -9.35 7.40 12.26
N ASN A 46 -8.03 7.48 12.17
CA ASN A 46 -7.29 8.73 12.34
C ASN A 46 -6.95 9.35 10.97
N PRO A 47 -7.60 10.44 10.55
CA PRO A 47 -7.32 11.09 9.27
C PRO A 47 -5.95 11.76 9.23
N ASN A 48 -5.28 11.95 10.37
CA ASN A 48 -3.94 12.54 10.49
C ASN A 48 -2.80 11.52 10.38
N THR A 49 -3.09 10.23 10.20
CA THR A 49 -2.05 9.22 9.98
C THR A 49 -1.19 9.60 8.77
N VAL A 50 0.13 9.50 8.96
CA VAL A 50 1.13 9.73 7.90
C VAL A 50 1.33 8.42 7.14
N PHE A 51 1.29 8.47 5.80
CA PHE A 51 1.46 7.32 4.92
C PHE A 51 1.93 7.75 3.53
N GLY A 52 2.47 6.81 2.77
CA GLY A 52 3.02 7.04 1.43
C GLY A 52 4.25 7.95 1.40
N THR A 53 5.00 7.98 2.50
CA THR A 53 6.30 8.68 2.63
C THR A 53 7.46 7.70 2.81
N ALA A 54 7.22 6.40 2.68
CA ALA A 54 8.22 5.36 2.87
C ALA A 54 9.31 5.42 1.80
N THR A 55 10.58 5.33 2.22
CA THR A 55 11.77 5.28 1.35
C THR A 55 12.38 3.89 1.28
N GLN A 56 11.88 2.95 2.09
CA GLN A 56 12.36 1.58 2.21
C GLN A 56 11.20 0.63 2.49
N MET A 57 11.43 -0.67 2.29
CA MET A 57 10.44 -1.71 2.58
C MET A 57 10.09 -1.75 4.07
N SER A 58 8.80 -1.92 4.36
CA SER A 58 8.30 -2.27 5.69
C SER A 58 8.58 -3.75 6.01
N GLN A 59 8.41 -4.14 7.28
CA GLN A 59 8.46 -5.56 7.65
C GLN A 59 7.40 -6.38 6.91
N ASN A 60 6.18 -5.84 6.74
CA ASN A 60 5.12 -6.51 5.99
C ASN A 60 5.49 -6.73 4.52
N ASP A 61 6.15 -5.76 3.88
CA ASP A 61 6.60 -5.91 2.50
C ASP A 61 7.62 -7.05 2.39
N ILE A 62 8.59 -7.11 3.31
CA ILE A 62 9.62 -8.15 3.38
C ILE A 62 8.98 -9.52 3.62
N ASP A 63 8.06 -9.62 4.58
CA ASP A 63 7.38 -10.87 4.92
C ASP A 63 6.55 -11.38 3.76
N ARG A 64 5.83 -10.50 3.05
CA ARG A 64 5.07 -10.86 1.84
C ARG A 64 5.97 -11.44 0.76
N ILE A 65 7.11 -10.81 0.48
CA ILE A 65 8.08 -11.32 -0.51
C ILE A 65 8.60 -12.69 -0.07
N ASN A 66 8.96 -12.84 1.20
CA ASN A 66 9.46 -14.10 1.73
C ASN A 66 8.41 -15.22 1.68
N LEU A 67 7.15 -14.92 2.00
CA LEU A 67 6.05 -15.90 1.92
C LEU A 67 5.71 -16.29 0.48
N LEU A 68 5.88 -15.39 -0.49
CA LEU A 68 5.61 -15.70 -1.91
C LEU A 68 6.75 -16.49 -2.57
N TYR A 69 8.00 -16.14 -2.26
CA TYR A 69 9.15 -16.56 -3.06
C TYR A 69 10.20 -17.34 -2.26
N CYS A 70 10.23 -17.23 -0.94
CA CYS A 70 11.28 -17.80 -0.09
C CYS A 70 10.78 -18.91 0.84
N SER A 71 9.46 -19.08 1.01
CA SER A 71 8.91 -20.27 1.63
C SER A 71 9.35 -21.45 0.77
N LYS A 72 10.29 -22.26 1.28
CA LYS A 72 10.69 -23.50 0.63
C LYS A 72 9.39 -24.21 0.27
N LYS A 73 9.15 -24.44 -1.03
CA LYS A 73 8.27 -25.54 -1.44
C LYS A 73 8.66 -26.69 -0.52
N LEU A 74 7.75 -27.13 0.34
CA LEU A 74 7.87 -28.42 0.99
C LEU A 74 8.23 -29.38 -0.15
N ARG A 75 9.47 -29.85 -0.14
CA ARG A 75 9.91 -30.90 -1.05
C ARG A 75 9.12 -32.15 -0.75
#